data_AF-A0A7X7H496-F1
#
_entry.id   AF-A0A7X7H496-F1
#
_cell.length_a   1.000
_cell.length_b   1.000
_cell.length_c   1.000
_cell.angle_alpha   90.00
_cell.angle_beta   90.00
_cell.angle_gamma   90.00
#
_symmetry.space_group_name_H-M   'P 1'
#
loop_
_entity.id
_entity.type
_entity.pdbx_description
1 polymer ?
#
loop_
_entity_poly.entity_id
_entity_poly.type
_entity_poly.pdbx_seq_one_letter_code
_entity_poly.pdbx_strand_id
1 'polypeptide(L)'
;GNVTSDIADTALNMLDIDKYGFDEHDRNFLRLIVEKFDGGPVGIDTLSAALGEEKGTLEDMIEPFLIQEGFIMRTPRGRVATKTCWEYFGLTPDGE
;
A
#
# COMPACT_ATOMS: atom_id res chain seq x y z
N GLY A 1 -21.18 -22.31 -14.11
CA GLY A 1 -20.23 -21.94 -13.04
C GLY A 1 -19.66 -20.61 -13.42
N ASN A 2 -20.02 -19.55 -12.69
CA ASN A 2 -19.50 -18.22 -12.96
C ASN A 2 -18.13 -18.11 -12.29
N VAL A 3 -17.08 -18.35 -13.06
CA VAL A 3 -15.73 -17.97 -12.68
C VAL A 3 -15.66 -16.48 -12.97
N THR A 4 -15.86 -15.66 -11.92
CA THR A 4 -15.58 -14.22 -11.97
C THR A 4 -14.10 -14.01 -12.24
N SER A 5 -13.76 -12.90 -12.87
CA SER A 5 -12.43 -12.53 -13.37
C SER A 5 -11.31 -12.42 -12.31
N ASP A 6 -11.53 -12.89 -11.09
CA ASP A 6 -10.68 -12.65 -9.91
C ASP A 6 -9.48 -13.60 -9.79
N ILE A 7 -9.38 -14.63 -10.64
CA ILE A 7 -8.32 -15.68 -10.56
C ILE A 7 -7.28 -15.55 -11.69
N ALA A 8 -7.46 -14.62 -12.63
CA ALA A 8 -6.58 -14.50 -13.81
C ALA A 8 -5.22 -13.83 -13.52
N ASP A 9 -5.06 -13.15 -12.39
CA ASP A 9 -3.82 -12.42 -12.04
C ASP A 9 -2.76 -13.28 -11.31
N THR A 10 -3.07 -14.53 -10.94
CA THR A 10 -2.21 -15.32 -10.03
C THR A 10 -1.04 -16.04 -10.72
N ALA A 11 -0.63 -15.66 -11.95
CA ALA A 11 0.43 -16.40 -12.64
C ALA A 11 1.38 -15.61 -13.56
N LEU A 12 1.20 -14.29 -13.78
CA LEU A 12 1.70 -13.66 -15.01
C LEU A 12 2.61 -12.43 -14.90
N ASN A 13 3.18 -12.07 -13.75
CA ASN A 13 4.17 -10.98 -13.72
C ASN A 13 5.46 -11.42 -13.01
N MET A 14 6.38 -12.02 -13.76
CA MET A 14 7.65 -12.55 -13.25
C MET A 14 8.64 -11.49 -12.71
N LEU A 15 8.28 -10.20 -12.72
CA LEU A 15 8.95 -9.09 -12.04
C LEU A 15 7.89 -8.02 -11.81
N ASP A 16 6.87 -8.29 -10.98
CA ASP A 16 5.60 -7.55 -10.77
C ASP A 16 5.77 -6.10 -10.23
N ILE A 17 6.64 -5.36 -10.90
CA ILE A 17 7.05 -3.99 -10.71
C ILE A 17 6.16 -3.14 -11.60
N ASP A 18 5.41 -2.24 -10.98
CA ASP A 18 4.52 -1.35 -11.70
C ASP A 18 5.26 -0.19 -12.39
N LYS A 19 4.50 0.77 -12.91
CA LYS A 19 5.05 1.96 -13.61
C LYS A 19 5.83 2.91 -12.71
N TYR A 20 5.63 2.81 -11.40
CA TYR A 20 6.29 3.60 -10.35
C TYR A 20 7.49 2.86 -9.74
N GLY A 21 7.71 1.61 -10.12
CA GLY A 21 8.76 0.79 -9.53
C GLY A 21 8.31 -0.02 -8.32
N PHE A 22 7.01 -0.05 -8.01
CA PHE A 22 6.47 -0.76 -6.85
C PHE A 22 6.31 -2.24 -7.13
N ASP A 23 6.85 -3.04 -6.23
CA ASP A 23 6.62 -4.47 -6.21
C ASP A 23 5.27 -4.82 -5.54
N GLU A 24 5.05 -6.10 -5.26
CA GLU A 24 3.84 -6.56 -4.59
C GLU A 24 3.75 -6.07 -3.13
N HIS A 25 4.87 -6.00 -2.40
CA HIS A 25 4.90 -5.61 -1.00
C HIS A 25 4.56 -4.12 -0.84
N ASP A 26 5.12 -3.27 -1.71
CA ASP A 26 4.81 -1.84 -1.77
C ASP A 26 3.32 -1.60 -2.02
N ARG A 27 2.76 -2.27 -3.04
CA ARG A 27 1.34 -2.15 -3.40
C ARG A 27 0.43 -2.65 -2.29
N ASN A 28 0.77 -3.76 -1.63
CA ASN A 28 0.02 -4.29 -0.51
C ASN A 28 0.06 -3.35 0.70
N PHE A 29 1.21 -2.74 0.98
CA PHE A 29 1.35 -1.75 2.05
C PHE A 29 0.45 -0.53 1.81
N LEU A 30 0.52 0.05 0.61
CA LEU A 30 -0.30 1.21 0.24
C LEU A 30 -1.80 0.88 0.23
N ARG A 31 -2.18 -0.26 -0.36
CA ARG A 31 -3.57 -0.72 -0.45
C ARG A 31 -4.17 -0.91 0.94
N LEU A 32 -3.42 -1.50 1.85
CA LEU A 32 -3.88 -1.71 3.23
C LEU A 32 -4.21 -0.38 3.92
N ILE A 33 -3.37 0.65 3.76
CA ILE A 33 -3.60 1.97 4.35
C ILE A 33 -4.88 2.60 3.78
N VAL A 34 -5.04 2.56 2.45
CA VAL A 34 -6.17 3.21 1.78
C VAL A 34 -7.47 2.47 2.00
N GLU A 35 -7.53 1.16 1.72
CA GLU A 35 -8.78 0.40 1.74
C GLU A 35 -9.23 0.00 3.16
N LYS A 36 -8.29 -0.34 4.06
CA LYS A 36 -8.66 -0.80 5.41
C LYS A 36 -8.66 0.28 6.47
N PHE A 37 -7.87 1.32 6.28
CA PHE A 37 -7.73 2.40 7.25
C PHE A 37 -8.19 3.76 6.72
N ASP A 38 -8.85 3.79 5.56
CA ASP A 38 -9.40 5.01 4.96
C ASP A 38 -8.33 6.12 4.84
N GLY A 39 -7.12 5.70 4.44
CA GLY A 39 -5.96 6.58 4.33
C GLY A 39 -5.21 6.85 5.64
N GLY A 40 -5.59 6.23 6.76
CA GLY A 40 -4.88 6.31 8.04
C GLY A 40 -5.42 7.39 9.00
N PRO A 41 -4.70 7.73 10.09
CA PRO A 41 -3.36 7.27 10.46
C PRO A 41 -3.32 5.85 11.01
N VAL A 42 -2.34 5.05 10.58
CA VAL A 42 -2.13 3.67 11.05
C VAL A 42 -0.71 3.45 11.60
N GLY A 43 -0.59 2.71 12.70
CA GLY A 43 0.70 2.38 13.30
C GLY A 43 1.46 1.30 12.52
N ILE A 44 2.80 1.33 12.56
CA ILE A 44 3.62 0.29 11.90
C ILE A 44 3.34 -1.09 12.46
N ASP A 45 3.07 -1.18 13.76
CA ASP A 45 2.73 -2.43 14.43
C ASP A 45 1.49 -3.09 13.82
N THR A 46 0.49 -2.28 13.48
CA THR A 46 -0.74 -2.74 12.84
C THR A 46 -0.48 -3.17 11.40
N LEU A 47 0.31 -2.40 10.65
CA LEU A 47 0.68 -2.73 9.28
C LEU A 47 1.48 -4.03 9.21
N SER A 48 2.49 -4.17 10.08
CA SER A 48 3.31 -5.38 10.23
C SER A 48 2.45 -6.60 10.56
N ALA A 49 1.53 -6.49 11.54
CA ALA A 49 0.65 -7.59 11.90
C ALA A 49 -0.33 -7.98 10.79
N ALA A 50 -0.81 -7.01 10.00
CA ALA A 50 -1.75 -7.25 8.92
C ALA A 50 -1.09 -7.82 7.65
N LEU A 51 0.15 -7.41 7.36
CA LEU A 51 0.92 -7.88 6.20
C LEU A 51 1.72 -9.17 6.51
N GLY A 52 1.91 -9.50 7.78
CA GLY A 52 2.77 -10.62 8.18
C GLY A 52 4.27 -10.33 8.03
N GLU A 53 4.63 -9.06 7.84
CA GLU A 53 6.00 -8.60 7.62
C GLU A 53 6.64 -8.06 8.90
N GLU A 54 7.96 -8.12 8.99
CA GLU A 54 8.68 -7.54 10.12
C GLU A 54 8.66 -6.01 10.06
N LYS A 55 8.44 -5.34 11.21
CA LYS A 55 8.40 -3.87 11.29
C LYS A 55 9.65 -3.22 10.71
N GLY A 56 10.84 -3.78 10.99
CA GLY A 56 12.11 -3.27 10.47
C GLY A 56 12.16 -3.32 8.94
N THR A 57 11.66 -4.39 8.34
CA THR A 57 11.54 -4.49 6.87
C THR A 57 10.66 -3.39 6.30
N LEU A 58 9.51 -3.14 6.92
CA LEU A 58 8.63 -2.07 6.48
C LEU A 58 9.29 -0.69 6.63
N GLU A 59 9.92 -0.40 7.77
CA GLU A 59 10.52 0.92 8.06
C GLU A 59 11.83 1.19 7.30
N ASP A 60 12.66 0.17 7.09
CA ASP A 60 14.01 0.33 6.53
C ASP A 60 14.07 0.04 5.03
N MET A 61 13.16 -0.77 4.48
CA MET A 61 13.17 -1.16 3.06
C MET A 61 12.04 -0.51 2.26
N ILE A 62 10.80 -0.51 2.79
CA ILE A 62 9.60 -0.11 2.03
C ILE A 62 9.27 1.38 2.22
N GLU A 63 9.11 1.83 3.46
CA GLU A 63 8.71 3.21 3.77
C GLU A 63 9.59 4.29 3.15
N PRO A 64 10.93 4.17 3.10
CA PRO A 64 11.78 5.22 2.56
C PRO A 64 11.44 5.53 1.10
N PHE A 65 11.17 4.51 0.29
CA PHE A 65 10.81 4.68 -1.11
C PHE A 65 9.41 5.29 -1.27
N LEU A 66 8.41 4.75 -0.56
CA LEU A 66 7.02 5.24 -0.63
C LEU A 66 6.87 6.68 -0.13
N ILE A 67 7.66 7.09 0.88
CA ILE A 67 7.71 8.47 1.36
C ILE A 67 8.37 9.37 0.32
N GLN A 68 9.47 8.92 -0.29
CA GLN A 68 10.20 9.71 -1.29
C GLN A 68 9.35 9.97 -2.54
N GLU A 69 8.62 8.97 -3.02
CA GLU A 69 7.69 9.11 -4.15
C GLU A 69 6.39 9.84 -3.75
N GLY A 70 6.22 10.15 -2.45
CA GLY A 70 5.14 10.98 -1.94
C GLY A 70 3.79 10.27 -1.82
N PHE A 71 3.78 8.94 -1.69
CA PHE A 71 2.56 8.13 -1.53
C PHE A 71 2.08 8.05 -0.08
N ILE A 72 3.01 8.11 0.87
CA ILE A 72 2.70 8.10 2.30
C ILE A 72 3.42 9.22 3.03
N MET A 73 2.87 9.61 4.16
CA MET A 73 3.48 10.55 5.09
C MET A 73 3.56 9.94 6.48
N ARG A 74 4.73 10.09 7.13
CA ARG A 74 4.90 9.73 8.54
C ARG A 74 4.39 10.86 9.43
N THR A 75 3.52 10.52 10.38
CA THR A 75 3.02 11.44 11.41
C THR A 75 3.29 10.85 12.80
N PRO A 76 3.22 11.66 13.88
CA PRO A 76 3.34 11.13 15.25
C PRO A 76 2.27 10.09 15.61
N ARG A 77 1.14 10.08 14.89
CA ARG A 77 0.02 9.16 15.12
C ARG A 77 0.08 7.90 14.27
N GLY A 78 0.95 7.87 13.25
CA GLY A 78 1.02 6.77 12.28
C GLY A 78 1.30 7.24 10.86
N ARG A 79 1.13 6.31 9.90
CA ARG A 79 1.31 6.51 8.47
C ARG A 79 -0.01 6.91 7.86
N VAL A 80 0.01 7.90 6.99
CA VAL A 80 -1.16 8.45 6.31
C VAL A 80 -0.92 8.38 4.81
N ALA A 81 -1.89 7.89 4.04
CA ALA A 81 -1.86 7.91 2.59
C ALA A 81 -2.05 9.34 2.09
N THR A 82 -1.20 9.78 1.17
CA THR A 82 -1.35 11.07 0.50
C THR A 82 -2.37 10.97 -0.62
N LYS A 83 -2.80 12.11 -1.16
CA LYS A 83 -3.67 12.17 -2.35
C LYS A 83 -3.12 11.35 -3.52
N THR A 84 -1.80 11.35 -3.73
CA THR A 84 -1.14 10.57 -4.78
C THR A 84 -1.41 9.07 -4.65
N CYS A 85 -1.43 8.55 -3.42
CA CYS A 85 -1.73 7.14 -3.17
C CYS A 85 -3.20 6.80 -3.47
N TRP A 86 -4.12 7.68 -3.12
CA TRP A 86 -5.53 7.53 -3.51
C TRP A 86 -5.70 7.51 -5.03
N GLU A 87 -5.12 8.51 -5.72
CA GLU A 87 -5.16 8.64 -7.18
C GLU A 87 -4.53 7.43 -7.89
N TYR A 88 -3.45 6.88 -7.33
CA TYR A 88 -2.79 5.68 -7.83
C TYR A 88 -3.71 4.46 -7.88
N PHE A 89 -4.54 4.26 -6.85
CA PHE A 89 -5.56 3.21 -6.86
C PHE A 89 -6.84 3.60 -7.61
N GLY A 90 -6.90 4.79 -8.19
CA GLY A 90 -8.12 5.32 -8.82
C GLY A 90 -9.24 5.58 -7.82
N LEU A 91 -8.89 5.78 -6.55
CA LEU A 91 -9.82 6.06 -5.46
C LEU A 91 -9.82 7.56 -5.15
N THR A 92 -10.93 8.03 -4.60
CA THR A 92 -11.06 9.38 -4.04
C THR A 92 -11.13 9.27 -2.52
N PRO A 93 -10.44 10.12 -1.75
CA PRO A 93 -10.65 10.20 -0.31
C PRO A 93 -12.14 10.49 -0.05
N ASP A 94 -12.79 9.78 0.88
CA ASP A 94 -14.21 9.92 1.21
C ASP A 94 -14.55 11.24 1.95
N GLY A 95 -13.91 12.35 1.59
CA GLY A 95 -13.92 13.62 2.32
C GLY A 95 -13.94 14.88 1.46
N GLU A 96 -14.70 14.89 0.35
CA GLU A 96 -15.27 16.12 -0.23
C GLU A 96 -16.80 16.18 -0.05
#